data_AF-A0A6S7LH10-F1
#
_entry.id   AF-A0A6S7LH10-F1
#
_cell.length_a   1.000
_cell.length_b   1.000
_cell.length_c   1.000
_cell.angle_alpha   90.00
_cell.angle_beta   90.00
_cell.angle_gamma   90.00
#
_symmetry.space_group_name_H-M   'P 1'
#
loop_
_entity.id
_entity.type
_entity.pdbx_description
1 polymer ?
#
loop_
_entity_poly.entity_id
_entity_poly.type
_entity_poly.pdbx_seq_one_letter_code
_entity_poly.pdbx_strand_id
1 'polypeptide(L)'
;MSDYIKPVLRRKLDTVILHVGTNNSTNKEASEIVNDIDKLCQEVKEIDPNVEIIFSELINREDNAKAKTTVQEVNRLLAAGLLYCD
;
A
#
# COMPACT_ATOMS: atom_id res chain seq x y z
N MET A 1 10.21 -3.33 4.81
CA MET A 1 9.67 -3.12 3.44
C MET A 1 10.47 -2.05 2.73
N SER A 2 10.65 -0.87 3.33
CA SER A 2 11.46 0.25 2.82
C SER A 2 12.82 -0.10 2.17
N ASP A 3 13.63 -0.95 2.81
CA ASP A 3 15.01 -1.19 2.34
C ASP A 3 15.11 -1.91 0.98
N TYR A 4 14.07 -2.66 0.58
CA TYR A 4 14.06 -3.37 -0.70
C TYR A 4 13.82 -2.46 -1.90
N ILE A 5 13.24 -1.28 -1.66
CA ILE A 5 12.70 -0.40 -2.70
C ILE A 5 13.66 0.74 -2.99
N LYS A 6 14.45 1.16 -2.00
CA LYS A 6 15.47 2.21 -2.12
C LYS A 6 16.38 2.06 -3.35
N PRO A 7 16.92 0.87 -3.70
CA PRO A 7 17.76 0.75 -4.89
C PRO A 7 17.00 0.97 -6.21
N VAL A 8 15.71 0.64 -6.25
CA VAL A 8 14.84 0.77 -7.43
C VAL A 8 14.40 2.22 -7.61
N LEU A 9 14.06 2.89 -6.51
CA LEU A 9 13.65 4.30 -6.48
C LEU A 9 14.80 5.27 -6.83
N ARG A 10 16.06 4.82 -6.82
CA ARG A 10 17.20 5.59 -7.36
C ARG A 10 17.18 5.73 -8.88
N ARG A 11 16.38 4.92 -9.58
CA ARG A 11 16.10 5.11 -11.01
C ARG A 11 14.97 6.14 -11.10
N LYS A 12 15.04 7.04 -12.09
CA LYS A 12 13.90 7.94 -12.38
C LYS A 12 12.73 7.05 -12.82
N LEU A 13 11.67 7.03 -12.02
CA LEU A 13 10.44 6.29 -12.31
C LEU A 13 9.35 7.31 -12.59
N ASP A 14 8.59 7.07 -13.66
CA ASP A 14 7.41 7.89 -13.93
C ASP A 14 6.23 7.44 -13.05
N THR A 15 6.12 6.13 -12.80
CA THR A 15 5.01 5.53 -12.05
C THR A 15 5.48 4.36 -11.17
N VAL A 16 4.91 4.25 -9.97
CA VAL A 16 5.05 3.13 -9.04
C VAL A 16 3.67 2.53 -8.74
N ILE A 17 3.52 1.24 -8.98
CA ILE A 17 2.30 0.50 -8.64
C ILE A 17 2.54 -0.24 -7.32
N LEU A 18 1.77 0.11 -6.29
CA LEU A 18 1.82 -0.53 -4.98
C LEU A 18 0.72 -1.60 -4.87
N HIS A 19 1.13 -2.86 -4.83
CA HIS A 19 0.26 -4.01 -4.59
C HIS A 19 0.77 -4.79 -3.36
N VAL A 20 0.42 -4.31 -2.17
CA VAL A 20 1.00 -4.77 -0.90
C VAL A 20 -0.06 -4.69 0.21
N GLY A 21 -0.05 -5.67 1.12
CA GLY A 21 -0.90 -5.70 2.32
C GLY A 21 -1.68 -7.00 2.53
N THR A 22 -1.81 -7.86 1.51
CA THR A 22 -2.64 -9.08 1.61
C THR A 22 -2.11 -10.03 2.69
N ASN A 23 -0.80 -10.14 2.85
CA ASN A 23 -0.19 -10.99 3.89
C ASN A 23 -0.41 -10.45 5.30
N ASN A 24 -0.58 -9.13 5.44
CA ASN A 24 -0.77 -8.46 6.73
C ASN A 24 -2.19 -8.65 7.27
N SER A 25 -3.17 -8.91 6.39
CA SER A 25 -4.60 -9.06 6.72
C SER A 25 -4.92 -10.11 7.79
N THR A 26 -4.04 -11.08 8.01
CA THR A 26 -4.22 -12.10 9.06
C THR A 26 -3.97 -11.52 10.45
N ASN A 27 -3.00 -10.61 10.57
CA ASN A 27 -2.38 -10.23 11.83
C ASN A 27 -2.53 -8.73 12.17
N LYS A 28 -3.04 -7.93 11.23
CA LYS A 28 -3.23 -6.49 11.38
C LYS A 28 -4.66 -6.09 11.05
N GLU A 29 -5.10 -4.99 11.63
CA GLU A 29 -6.36 -4.35 11.28
C GLU A 29 -6.20 -3.47 10.03
N ALA A 30 -7.31 -3.17 9.36
CA ALA A 30 -7.28 -2.47 8.08
C ALA A 30 -6.61 -1.09 8.17
N SER A 31 -6.86 -0.34 9.24
CA SER A 31 -6.24 0.96 9.48
C SER A 31 -4.71 0.88 9.64
N GLU A 32 -4.20 -0.16 10.29
CA GLU A 32 -2.76 -0.37 10.43
C GLU A 32 -2.10 -0.66 9.09
N ILE A 33 -2.77 -1.43 8.23
CA ILE A 33 -2.29 -1.75 6.87
C ILE A 33 -2.29 -0.49 6.01
N VAL A 34 -3.35 0.31 6.04
CA VAL A 34 -3.44 1.59 5.32
C VAL A 34 -2.34 2.54 5.78
N ASN A 35 -2.09 2.67 7.09
CA ASN A 35 -1.01 3.52 7.61
C ASN A 35 0.38 3.03 7.17
N ASP A 36 0.61 1.73 7.05
CA ASP A 36 1.88 1.19 6.54
C ASP A 36 2.05 1.49 5.04
N ILE A 37 0.96 1.43 4.27
CA ILE A 37 0.94 1.81 2.84
C ILE A 37 1.19 3.31 2.68
N ASP A 38 0.60 4.15 3.54
CA ASP A 38 0.80 5.60 3.56
C ASP A 38 2.26 5.98 3.82
N LYS A 39 2.88 5.37 4.83
CA LYS A 39 4.32 5.55 5.12
C LYS A 39 5.19 5.15 3.94
N LEU A 40 4.85 4.03 3.29
CA LEU A 40 5.56 3.60 2.09
C LEU A 40 5.42 4.62 0.95
N CYS A 41 4.22 5.18 0.78
CA CYS A 41 3.97 6.23 -0.19
C CYS A 41 4.84 7.48 0.07
N GLN A 42 4.89 7.93 1.33
CA GLN A 42 5.72 9.05 1.76
C GLN A 42 7.20 8.79 1.47
N GLU A 43 7.72 7.62 1.80
CA GLU A 43 9.11 7.25 1.49
C GLU A 43 9.43 7.29 -0.02
N VAL A 44 8.47 6.88 -0.86
CA VAL A 44 8.60 6.95 -2.32
C VAL A 44 8.64 8.41 -2.79
N LYS A 45 7.73 9.25 -2.28
CA LYS A 45 7.65 10.68 -2.60
C LYS A 45 8.86 11.48 -2.08
N GLU A 46 9.43 11.11 -0.95
CA GLU A 46 10.67 11.71 -0.43
C GLU A 46 11.86 11.48 -1.37
N ILE A 47 11.88 10.36 -2.10
CA ILE A 47 12.96 10.04 -3.04
C ILE A 47 12.74 10.70 -4.40
N ASP A 48 11.51 10.65 -4.94
CA ASP A 48 11.12 11.35 -6.15
C ASP A 48 9.70 11.94 -5.99
N PRO A 49 9.57 13.26 -5.76
CA PRO A 49 8.25 13.88 -5.58
C PRO A 49 7.34 13.78 -6.82
N ASN A 50 7.93 13.63 -8.02
CA ASN A 50 7.19 13.65 -9.28
C ASN A 50 6.65 12.29 -9.69
N VAL A 51 7.03 11.22 -9.00
CA VAL A 51 6.56 9.87 -9.32
C VAL A 51 5.05 9.75 -9.06
N GLU A 52 4.33 9.20 -10.03
CA GLU A 52 2.92 8.83 -9.85
C GLU A 52 2.84 7.55 -9.03
N ILE A 53 1.97 7.51 -8.01
CA ILE A 53 1.77 6.32 -7.18
C ILE A 53 0.36 5.81 -7.40
N ILE A 54 0.25 4.56 -7.83
CA ILE A 54 -1.02 3.88 -8.09
C ILE A 54 -1.17 2.74 -7.08
N PHE A 55 -2.29 2.74 -6.35
CA PHE A 55 -2.64 1.65 -5.45
C PHE A 55 -3.43 0.60 -6.21
N SER A 56 -2.89 -0.61 -6.28
CA SER A 56 -3.62 -1.76 -6.81
C SER A 56 -4.46 -2.37 -5.70
N GLU A 57 -5.72 -2.66 -6.01
CA GLU A 57 -6.63 -3.36 -5.12
C GLU A 57 -6.02 -4.69 -4.62
N LEU A 58 -6.23 -5.00 -3.35
CA LEU A 58 -5.78 -6.25 -2.72
C LEU A 58 -6.70 -7.40 -3.11
N ILE A 59 -6.10 -8.56 -3.36
CA ILE A 59 -6.84 -9.77 -3.73
C ILE A 59 -7.58 -10.32 -2.50
N ASN A 60 -8.89 -10.54 -2.66
CA ASN A 60 -9.73 -11.17 -1.63
C ASN A 60 -9.19 -12.55 -1.26
N ARG A 61 -9.16 -12.82 0.06
CA ARG A 61 -8.82 -14.12 0.59
C ARG A 61 -10.08 -14.94 0.82
N GLU A 62 -10.06 -16.20 0.40
CA GLU A 62 -11.17 -17.14 0.62
C GLU A 62 -10.86 -18.16 1.73
N ASP A 63 -9.58 -18.28 2.10
CA ASP A 63 -9.10 -19.27 3.05
C ASP A 63 -9.19 -18.81 4.52
N ASN A 64 -9.42 -17.52 4.77
CA ASN A 64 -9.56 -16.97 6.11
C ASN A 64 -10.59 -15.83 6.14
N ALA A 65 -11.69 -16.01 6.88
CA ALA A 65 -12.78 -15.05 6.96
C ALA A 65 -12.38 -13.70 7.57
N LYS A 66 -11.53 -13.69 8.60
CA LYS A 66 -11.00 -12.42 9.17
C LYS A 66 -10.21 -11.68 8.11
N ALA A 67 -9.25 -12.39 7.50
CA ALA A 67 -8.38 -11.82 6.49
C ALA A 67 -9.17 -11.29 5.27
N LYS A 68 -10.23 -11.98 4.86
CA LYS A 68 -11.18 -11.53 3.82
C LYS A 68 -11.79 -10.18 4.16
N THR A 69 -12.41 -10.06 5.33
CA THR A 69 -13.05 -8.82 5.78
C THR A 69 -12.03 -7.69 5.89
N THR A 70 -10.84 -7.97 6.44
CA THR A 70 -9.76 -6.99 6.52
C THR A 70 -9.34 -6.49 5.14
N VAL A 71 -9.12 -7.39 4.17
CA VAL A 71 -8.76 -7.00 2.79
C VAL A 71 -9.82 -6.11 2.15
N GLN A 72 -11.09 -6.49 2.27
CA GLN A 72 -12.21 -5.70 1.73
C GLN A 72 -12.26 -4.30 2.33
N GLU A 73 -12.03 -4.19 3.65
CA GLU A 73 -12.00 -2.90 4.32
C GLU A 73 -10.79 -2.05 3.90
N VAL A 74 -9.60 -2.65 3.72
CA VAL A 74 -8.45 -1.92 3.18
C VAL A 74 -8.76 -1.37 1.78
N ASN A 75 -9.32 -2.19 0.88
CA ASN A 75 -9.71 -1.75 -0.46
C ASN A 75 -10.71 -0.58 -0.41
N ARG A 76 -11.69 -0.65 0.51
CA ARG A 76 -12.65 0.45 0.74
C ARG A 76 -11.95 1.74 1.19
N LEU A 77 -11.00 1.65 2.12
CA LEU A 77 -10.26 2.81 2.64
C LEU A 77 -9.33 3.42 1.59
N LEU A 78 -8.66 2.60 0.77
CA LEU A 78 -7.84 3.06 -0.35
C LEU A 78 -8.68 3.79 -1.40
N ALA A 79 -9.85 3.26 -1.75
CA ALA A 79 -10.78 3.90 -2.69
C ALA A 79 -11.38 5.21 -2.16
N ALA A 80 -11.50 5.35 -0.83
CA ALA A 80 -11.98 6.58 -0.20
C ALA A 80 -10.92 7.71 -0.17
N GLY A 81 -9.70 7.48 -0.62
CA GLY A 81 -8.65 8.49 -0.67
C GLY A 81 -8.10 8.90 0.70
N LEU A 82 -8.16 8.00 1.70
CA LEU A 82 -7.67 8.27 3.06
C LEU A 82 -6.13 8.20 3.20
N LEU A 83 -5.41 8.23 2.08
CA LEU A 83 -3.95 8.25 2.05
C LEU A 83 -3.46 9.69 1.83
N TYR A 84 -2.49 10.12 2.63
CA TYR A 84 -1.90 11.45 2.61
C TYR A 84 -0.57 11.39 1.85
N CYS A 85 -0.66 11.00 0.59
CA CYS A 85 0.47 10.86 -0.34
C CYS A 85 0.90 12.17 -1.02
N ASP A 86 0.36 13.30 -0.58
CA ASP A 86 0.61 14.63 -1.17
C ASP A 86 1.92 15.27 -0.67
#